data_AF-A0A3B5KIV3-F1
#
_entry.id   AF-A0A3B5KIV3-F1
#
_cell.length_a   1.000
_cell.length_b   1.000
_cell.length_c   1.000
_cell.angle_alpha   90.00
_cell.angle_beta   90.00
_cell.angle_gamma   90.00
#
_symmetry.space_group_name_H-M   'P 1'
#
loop_
_entity.id
_entity.type
_entity.pdbx_description
1 polymer ?
#
loop_
_entity_poly.entity_id
_entity_poly.type
_entity_poly.pdbx_seq_one_letter_code
_entity_poly.pdbx_strand_id
1 'polypeptide(L)'
;MAGLQVGRKIYTINEDLLFLRPFSEVEAMINQAFCIRRSLRLLVATKAKEIVKIPDNPESLSFRLSGSEPPHVHAVRKGWEAAAAGLQPGQVILKVNGNNMNRSYHQEVLEHFSAQHTHQECPQAVRTHTTPVCSSHAHAFWIVFIFVLLSLSADLPLVSLTVDNVHLEHGVVYEYVSTAGIKSHVLEKVVEPKGCFGLTAKVANRRLFQAYVFLHLSVYSLCSLHFI
;
A
#
# COMPACT_ATOMS: atom_id res chain seq x y z
N MET A 1 5.88 -2.68 -1.37
CA MET A 1 6.60 -1.39 -1.49
C MET A 1 6.01 -0.44 -0.47
N ALA A 2 6.80 0.48 0.08
CA ALA A 2 6.35 1.41 1.12
C ALA A 2 5.64 2.68 0.58
N GLY A 3 5.38 2.76 -0.73
CA GLY A 3 4.60 3.86 -1.31
C GLY A 3 5.29 5.23 -1.33
N LEU A 4 6.62 5.29 -1.24
CA LEU A 4 7.35 6.55 -1.25
C LEU A 4 7.26 7.21 -2.63
N GLN A 5 6.80 8.47 -2.67
CA GLN A 5 6.71 9.28 -3.89
C GLN A 5 7.77 10.40 -3.90
N VAL A 6 8.25 10.76 -5.09
CA VAL A 6 9.20 11.87 -5.27
C VAL A 6 8.54 13.20 -4.90
N GLY A 7 9.31 14.11 -4.32
CA GLY A 7 8.84 15.45 -3.94
C GLY A 7 8.07 15.51 -2.62
N ARG A 8 7.97 14.39 -1.88
CA ARG A 8 7.37 14.38 -0.54
C ARG A 8 8.39 14.72 0.53
N LYS A 9 8.01 15.59 1.46
CA LYS A 9 8.82 15.93 2.62
C LYS A 9 8.84 14.75 3.60
N ILE A 10 10.02 14.36 4.06
CA ILE A 10 10.18 13.37 5.13
C ILE A 10 10.31 14.12 6.46
N TYR A 11 9.53 13.71 7.46
CA TYR A 11 9.53 14.30 8.80
C TYR A 11 10.42 13.54 9.77
N THR A 12 10.39 12.19 9.73
CA THR A 12 11.21 11.35 10.61
C THR A 12 11.86 10.17 9.90
N ILE A 13 13.02 9.75 10.42
CA ILE A 13 13.67 8.47 10.11
C ILE A 13 13.88 7.75 11.44
N ASN A 14 13.32 6.55 11.60
CA ASN A 14 13.42 5.74 12.83
C ASN A 14 13.04 6.53 14.10
N GLU A 15 12.00 7.36 14.01
CA GLU A 15 11.52 8.28 15.07
C GLU A 15 12.40 9.52 15.32
N ASP A 16 13.53 9.69 14.62
CA ASP A 16 14.33 10.92 14.68
C ASP A 16 13.73 12.05 13.81
N LEU A 17 13.52 13.23 14.39
CA LEU A 17 13.00 14.41 13.69
C LEU A 17 14.07 15.02 12.76
N LEU A 18 13.83 14.98 11.45
CA LEU A 18 14.82 15.39 10.45
C LEU A 18 15.00 16.90 10.35
N PHE A 19 13.96 17.69 10.65
CA PHE A 19 14.05 19.16 10.57
C PHE A 19 14.97 19.77 11.64
N LEU A 20 15.40 18.96 12.62
CA LEU A 20 16.38 19.33 13.64
C LEU A 20 17.81 18.97 13.25
N ARG A 21 17.99 18.20 12.17
CA ARG A 21 19.30 17.70 11.74
C ARG A 21 19.76 18.40 10.46
N PRO A 22 21.06 18.70 10.30
CA PRO A 22 21.60 19.14 9.04
C PRO A 22 21.49 18.05 7.98
N PHE A 23 21.44 18.45 6.71
CA PHE A 23 21.27 17.54 5.59
C PHE A 23 22.33 16.41 5.53
N SER A 24 23.59 16.75 5.85
CA SER A 24 24.70 15.79 5.88
C SER A 24 24.49 14.65 6.88
N GLU A 25 23.89 14.95 8.03
CA GLU A 25 23.59 13.94 9.04
C GLU A 25 22.44 13.03 8.60
N VAL A 26 21.41 13.60 7.98
CA VAL A 26 20.30 12.82 7.41
C VAL A 26 20.81 11.87 6.31
N GLU A 27 21.71 12.35 5.44
CA GLU A 27 22.35 11.53 4.42
C GLU A 27 23.19 10.40 5.04
N ALA A 28 23.97 10.70 6.08
CA ALA A 28 24.73 9.70 6.82
C ALA A 28 23.84 8.62 7.46
N MET A 29 22.69 9.00 8.03
CA MET A 29 21.72 8.05 8.59
C MET A 29 21.18 7.08 7.53
N ILE A 30 20.83 7.60 6.35
CA ILE A 30 20.33 6.77 5.23
C ILE A 30 21.44 5.84 4.73
N ASN A 31 22.64 6.37 4.50
CA ASN A 31 23.79 5.59 4.03
C ASN A 31 24.17 4.50 5.03
N GLN A 32 24.23 4.83 6.31
CA GLN A 32 24.50 3.85 7.37
C GLN A 32 23.45 2.74 7.37
N ALA A 33 22.16 3.09 7.33
CA ALA A 33 21.08 2.09 7.30
C ALA A 33 21.17 1.17 6.08
N PHE A 34 21.54 1.72 4.92
CA PHE A 34 21.79 0.95 3.70
C PHE A 34 22.97 -0.02 3.86
N CYS A 35 24.10 0.45 4.40
CA CYS A 35 25.29 -0.37 4.65
C CYS A 35 25.00 -1.56 5.56
N ILE A 36 24.19 -1.36 6.60
CA ILE A 36 23.85 -2.42 7.57
C ILE A 36 22.57 -3.20 7.21
N ARG A 37 21.98 -2.95 6.03
CA ARG A 37 20.72 -3.55 5.55
C ARG A 37 19.56 -3.44 6.55
N ARG A 38 19.48 -2.31 7.27
CA ARG A 38 18.44 -2.06 8.26
C ARG A 38 17.21 -1.44 7.60
N SER A 39 16.03 -1.92 8.00
CA SER A 39 14.76 -1.31 7.60
C SER A 39 14.63 0.10 8.17
N LEU A 40 14.31 1.07 7.32
CA LEU A 40 13.97 2.43 7.75
C LEU A 40 12.47 2.57 8.00
N ARG A 41 12.11 3.18 9.12
CA ARG A 41 10.74 3.65 9.39
C ARG A 41 10.67 5.14 9.08
N LEU A 42 9.82 5.52 8.14
CA LEU A 42 9.74 6.89 7.65
C LEU A 42 8.36 7.47 7.95
N LEU A 43 8.31 8.69 8.47
CA LEU A 43 7.10 9.51 8.46
C LEU A 43 7.22 10.52 7.31
N VAL A 44 6.29 10.47 6.37
CA VAL A 44 6.32 11.26 5.13
C VAL A 44 5.07 12.12 5.04
N ALA A 45 5.21 13.32 4.48
CA ALA A 45 4.11 14.23 4.22
C ALA A 45 3.16 13.64 3.16
N THR A 46 2.02 13.14 3.64
CA THR A 46 0.96 12.54 2.83
C THR A 46 -0.31 13.36 3.00
N LYS A 47 -0.99 13.68 1.90
CA LYS A 47 -2.27 14.41 1.95
C LYS A 47 -3.38 13.41 2.21
N ALA A 48 -4.47 13.82 2.86
CA ALA A 48 -5.65 12.97 3.02
C ALA A 48 -6.20 12.53 1.66
N LYS A 49 -6.41 13.49 0.75
CA LYS A 49 -6.91 13.22 -0.59
C LYS A 49 -5.86 13.54 -1.63
N GLU A 50 -5.68 12.63 -2.57
CA GLU A 50 -4.67 12.75 -3.63
C GLU A 50 -5.26 12.42 -4.99
N ILE A 51 -4.78 13.10 -6.02
CA ILE A 51 -5.16 12.83 -7.41
C ILE A 51 -4.02 12.05 -8.04
N VAL A 52 -4.30 10.81 -8.42
CA VAL A 52 -3.38 9.91 -9.11
C VAL A 52 -3.82 9.83 -10.56
N LYS A 53 -2.91 10.11 -11.49
CA LYS A 53 -3.18 10.00 -12.93
C LYS A 53 -2.50 8.74 -13.46
N ILE A 54 -3.28 7.78 -13.92
CA ILE A 54 -2.80 6.48 -14.39
C ILE A 54 -2.98 6.42 -15.91
N PRO A 55 -1.95 6.06 -16.67
CA PRO A 55 -2.09 5.76 -18.10
C PRO A 55 -3.05 4.58 -18.29
N ASP A 56 -4.04 4.73 -19.16
CA ASP A 56 -4.97 3.67 -19.53
C ASP A 56 -4.30 2.76 -20.57
N ASN A 57 -3.82 1.61 -20.09
CA ASN A 57 -3.23 0.59 -20.95
C ASN A 57 -4.29 -0.45 -21.31
N PRO A 58 -4.64 -0.65 -22.59
CA PRO A 58 -5.74 -1.53 -23.01
C PRO A 58 -5.46 -3.03 -22.82
N GLU A 59 -4.20 -3.43 -22.72
CA GLU A 59 -3.81 -4.84 -22.63
C GLU A 59 -4.00 -5.44 -21.24
N SER A 60 -3.68 -4.69 -20.18
CA SER A 60 -3.89 -5.13 -18.80
C SER A 60 -3.82 -4.00 -17.78
N LEU A 61 -4.62 -4.12 -16.72
CA LEU A 61 -4.57 -3.24 -15.57
C LEU A 61 -3.41 -3.59 -14.62
N SER A 62 -2.70 -2.56 -14.17
CA SER A 62 -1.59 -2.69 -13.22
C SER A 62 -2.04 -2.73 -11.74
N PHE A 63 -3.34 -2.76 -11.47
CA PHE A 63 -3.91 -2.81 -10.12
C PHE A 63 -5.20 -3.62 -10.08
N ARG A 64 -5.63 -3.97 -8.86
CA ARG A 64 -6.90 -4.66 -8.59
C ARG A 64 -7.69 -3.85 -7.58
N LEU A 65 -8.97 -3.67 -7.87
CA LEU A 65 -9.93 -3.03 -7.00
C LEU A 65 -10.81 -4.08 -6.31
N SER A 66 -11.33 -3.73 -5.14
CA SER A 66 -12.27 -4.56 -4.40
C SER A 66 -13.16 -3.69 -3.53
N GLY A 67 -14.23 -4.29 -3.00
CA GLY A 67 -15.20 -3.59 -2.17
C GLY A 67 -16.32 -2.92 -2.96
N SER A 68 -17.27 -2.41 -2.20
CA SER A 68 -18.49 -1.74 -2.61
C SER A 68 -18.77 -0.64 -1.60
N GLU A 69 -19.02 0.57 -2.05
CA GLU A 69 -19.42 1.72 -1.22
C GLU A 69 -18.51 2.03 0.00
N PRO A 70 -17.31 2.61 -0.19
CA PRO A 70 -16.63 2.92 -1.43
C PRO A 70 -15.64 1.80 -1.87
N PRO A 71 -15.33 1.71 -3.17
CA PRO A 71 -14.32 0.78 -3.67
C PRO A 71 -12.91 1.17 -3.19
N HIS A 72 -12.06 0.17 -2.94
CA HIS A 72 -10.69 0.36 -2.48
C HIS A 72 -9.69 -0.44 -3.31
N VAL A 73 -8.43 0.01 -3.32
CA VAL A 73 -7.32 -0.64 -4.01
C VAL A 73 -6.91 -1.88 -3.20
N HIS A 74 -7.10 -3.06 -3.77
CA HIS A 74 -6.71 -4.32 -3.15
C HIS A 74 -5.22 -4.64 -3.38
N ALA A 75 -4.73 -4.45 -4.61
CA ALA A 75 -3.34 -4.73 -4.97
C ALA A 75 -2.86 -3.84 -6.10
N VAL A 76 -1.55 -3.56 -6.14
CA VAL A 76 -0.89 -2.81 -7.21
C VAL A 76 0.36 -3.58 -7.62
N ARG A 77 0.57 -3.78 -8.93
CA ARG A 77 1.74 -4.47 -9.47
C ARG A 77 3.00 -3.62 -9.30
N LYS A 78 4.07 -4.25 -8.82
CA LYS A 78 5.35 -3.57 -8.56
C LYS A 78 6.05 -3.20 -9.87
N GLY A 79 6.45 -1.94 -10.01
CA GLY A 79 7.21 -1.45 -11.17
C GLY A 79 6.36 -1.12 -12.40
N TRP A 80 5.03 -1.11 -12.24
CA TRP A 80 4.09 -0.74 -13.29
C TRP A 80 3.60 0.71 -13.12
N GLU A 81 2.88 1.21 -14.11
CA GLU A 81 2.43 2.59 -14.26
C GLU A 81 1.60 3.07 -13.08
N ALA A 82 0.68 2.25 -12.54
CA ALA A 82 -0.12 2.62 -11.38
C ALA A 82 0.72 2.82 -10.11
N ALA A 83 1.75 1.96 -9.90
CA ALA A 83 2.66 2.12 -8.78
C ALA A 83 3.54 3.37 -8.94
N ALA A 84 3.98 3.66 -10.17
CA ALA A 84 4.76 4.85 -10.49
C ALA A 84 3.94 6.14 -10.35
N ALA A 85 2.65 6.09 -10.69
CA ALA A 85 1.70 7.18 -10.49
C ALA A 85 1.39 7.44 -9.00
N GLY A 86 1.75 6.50 -8.13
CA GLY A 86 1.61 6.64 -6.68
C GLY A 86 0.38 5.97 -6.07
N LEU A 87 -0.31 5.10 -6.82
CA LEU A 87 -1.41 4.28 -6.31
C LEU A 87 -0.87 3.23 -5.32
N GLN A 88 -1.55 3.06 -4.20
CA GLN A 88 -1.14 2.15 -3.12
C GLN A 88 -2.31 1.26 -2.66
N PRO A 89 -2.03 0.00 -2.28
CA PRO A 89 -3.02 -0.85 -1.64
C PRO A 89 -3.60 -0.22 -0.37
N GLY A 90 -4.90 -0.36 -0.17
CA GLY A 90 -5.65 0.21 0.95
C GLY A 90 -6.12 1.65 0.75
N GLN A 91 -5.76 2.30 -0.36
CA GLN A 91 -6.37 3.58 -0.74
C GLN A 91 -7.82 3.37 -1.16
N VAL A 92 -8.69 4.30 -0.78
CA VAL A 92 -10.10 4.29 -1.16
C VAL A 92 -10.29 5.18 -2.38
N ILE A 93 -11.09 4.75 -3.36
CA ILE A 93 -11.36 5.52 -4.57
C ILE A 93 -12.63 6.33 -4.34
N LEU A 94 -12.49 7.66 -4.38
CA LEU A 94 -13.60 8.59 -4.20
C LEU A 94 -14.15 9.09 -5.53
N LYS A 95 -13.27 9.33 -6.52
CA LYS A 95 -13.67 9.81 -7.85
C LYS A 95 -12.81 9.24 -8.96
N VAL A 96 -13.42 9.10 -10.14
CA VAL A 96 -12.75 8.66 -11.38
C VAL A 96 -13.16 9.62 -12.50
N ASN A 97 -12.21 10.32 -13.11
CA ASN A 97 -12.46 11.31 -14.17
C ASN A 97 -13.53 12.35 -13.81
N GLY A 98 -13.62 12.71 -12.52
CA GLY A 98 -14.62 13.64 -11.99
C GLY A 98 -15.92 12.99 -11.48
N ASN A 99 -16.21 11.75 -11.87
CA ASN A 99 -17.39 11.00 -11.42
C ASN A 99 -17.22 10.50 -9.98
N ASN A 100 -18.28 10.57 -9.17
CA ASN A 100 -18.25 10.15 -7.77
C ASN A 100 -18.46 8.65 -7.63
N MET A 101 -17.56 7.99 -6.88
CA MET A 101 -17.52 6.54 -6.67
C MET A 101 -17.88 6.11 -5.24
N ASN A 102 -18.34 7.03 -4.38
CA ASN A 102 -18.61 6.71 -2.98
C ASN A 102 -19.72 5.67 -2.78
N ARG A 103 -20.65 5.56 -3.73
CA ARG A 103 -21.79 4.62 -3.70
C ARG A 103 -21.78 3.64 -4.87
N SER A 104 -20.61 3.45 -5.49
CA SER A 104 -20.46 2.56 -6.63
C SER A 104 -19.74 1.28 -6.24
N TYR A 105 -19.89 0.28 -7.10
CA TYR A 105 -19.09 -0.94 -7.03
C TYR A 105 -17.76 -0.73 -7.73
N HIS A 106 -16.76 -1.52 -7.33
CA HIS A 106 -15.45 -1.51 -7.99
C HIS A 106 -15.51 -1.77 -9.51
N GLN A 107 -16.56 -2.45 -10.01
CA GLN A 107 -16.76 -2.68 -11.44
C GLN A 107 -17.01 -1.37 -12.21
N GLU A 108 -17.81 -0.45 -11.68
CA GLU A 108 -18.07 0.85 -12.31
C GLU A 108 -16.78 1.68 -12.42
N VAL A 109 -15.86 1.55 -11.46
CA VAL A 109 -14.54 2.17 -11.57
C VAL A 109 -13.74 1.59 -12.73
N LEU A 110 -13.85 0.27 -12.96
CA LEU A 110 -13.14 -0.42 -14.03
C LEU A 110 -13.73 -0.12 -15.41
N GLU A 111 -15.01 0.26 -15.51
CA GLU A 111 -15.66 0.73 -16.76
C GLU A 111 -15.04 2.01 -17.32
N HIS A 112 -14.30 2.75 -16.51
CA HIS A 112 -13.55 3.91 -16.96
C HIS A 112 -12.17 3.57 -17.56
N PHE A 113 -11.79 2.29 -17.59
CA PHE A 113 -10.53 1.83 -18.18
C PHE A 113 -10.79 0.95 -19.40
N SER A 114 -9.95 1.06 -20.43
CA SER A 114 -10.14 0.32 -21.69
C SER A 114 -9.81 -1.17 -21.57
N ALA A 115 -9.08 -1.60 -20.52
CA ALA A 115 -8.60 -2.97 -20.33
C ALA A 115 -9.63 -4.00 -19.81
N GLN A 116 -10.94 -3.73 -19.88
CA GLN A 116 -11.97 -4.59 -19.29
C GLN A 116 -12.02 -6.04 -19.84
N HIS A 117 -11.39 -6.33 -20.98
CA HIS A 117 -11.57 -7.61 -21.67
C HIS A 117 -10.54 -8.71 -21.36
N THR A 118 -9.42 -8.42 -20.71
CA THR A 118 -8.38 -9.45 -20.51
C THR A 118 -8.40 -9.98 -19.08
N HIS A 119 -9.25 -11.00 -18.92
CA HIS A 119 -9.23 -12.07 -17.93
C HIS A 119 -8.58 -11.78 -16.56
N GLN A 120 -9.44 -11.93 -15.56
CA GLN A 120 -9.16 -12.07 -14.14
C GLN A 120 -8.34 -13.35 -13.86
N GLU A 121 -7.08 -13.41 -14.31
CA GLU A 121 -6.14 -14.45 -13.89
C GLU A 121 -5.12 -13.89 -12.90
N CYS A 122 -5.18 -14.44 -11.69
CA CYS A 122 -4.13 -14.31 -10.70
C CYS A 122 -2.81 -14.85 -11.27
N PRO A 123 -1.70 -14.09 -11.21
CA PRO A 123 -0.40 -14.72 -11.24
C PRO A 123 -0.23 -15.44 -9.90
N GLN A 124 -0.49 -16.74 -9.90
CA GLN A 124 0.02 -17.63 -8.87
C GLN A 124 1.53 -17.43 -8.76
N ALA A 125 2.02 -17.48 -7.52
CA ALA A 125 3.43 -17.47 -7.22
C ALA A 125 4.11 -18.70 -7.85
N VAL A 126 4.60 -18.57 -9.08
CA VAL A 126 5.57 -19.50 -9.64
C VAL A 126 6.88 -19.26 -8.91
N ARG A 127 7.17 -20.13 -7.95
CA ARG A 127 8.52 -20.35 -7.43
C ARG A 127 9.38 -20.87 -8.58
N THR A 128 10.09 -19.98 -9.26
CA THR A 128 11.31 -20.36 -9.99
C THR A 128 12.50 -19.92 -9.17
N HIS A 129 13.15 -20.91 -8.57
CA HIS A 129 14.49 -20.78 -8.02
C HIS A 129 15.44 -20.49 -9.18
N THR A 130 15.79 -19.22 -9.38
CA THR A 130 17.07 -18.86 -10.00
C THR A 130 17.70 -17.77 -9.17
N THR A 131 18.85 -18.11 -8.61
CA THR A 131 19.71 -17.25 -7.79
C THR A 131 20.07 -15.96 -8.54
N PRO A 132 19.95 -14.77 -7.94
CA PRO A 132 20.43 -13.55 -8.58
C PRO A 132 21.95 -13.47 -8.43
N VAL A 133 22.66 -13.63 -9.53
CA VAL A 133 24.04 -13.15 -9.64
C VAL A 133 23.98 -11.63 -9.67
N CYS A 134 24.54 -10.99 -8.64
CA CYS A 134 24.73 -9.54 -8.61
C CYS A 134 25.70 -9.13 -9.72
N SER A 135 25.21 -8.39 -10.72
CA SER A 135 26.07 -7.56 -11.56
C SER A 135 25.45 -6.19 -11.78
N SER A 136 26.31 -5.18 -11.61
CA SER A 136 26.10 -3.73 -11.66
C SER A 136 25.51 -3.17 -12.96
N HIS A 137 25.26 -4.01 -13.97
CA HIS A 137 24.70 -3.64 -15.27
C HIS A 137 23.15 -3.64 -15.31
N ALA A 138 22.49 -4.22 -14.29
CA ALA A 138 21.04 -4.29 -14.26
C ALA A 138 20.37 -2.91 -14.11
N HIS A 139 20.97 -1.97 -13.35
CA HIS A 139 20.35 -0.66 -13.12
C HIS A 139 20.21 0.18 -14.39
N ALA A 140 21.22 0.16 -15.28
CA ALA A 140 21.17 0.90 -16.53
C ALA A 140 20.10 0.33 -17.48
N PHE A 141 20.00 -1.00 -17.56
CA PHE A 141 19.01 -1.66 -18.41
C PHE A 141 17.57 -1.44 -17.89
N TRP A 142 17.37 -1.43 -16.57
CA TRP A 142 16.09 -1.09 -15.95
C TRP A 142 15.68 0.36 -16.19
N ILE A 143 16.62 1.31 -16.13
CA ILE A 143 16.34 2.73 -16.41
C ILE A 143 15.97 2.92 -17.87
N VAL A 144 16.71 2.31 -18.81
CA VAL A 144 16.41 2.40 -20.24
C VAL A 144 15.07 1.75 -20.57
N PHE A 145 14.75 0.58 -19.99
CA PHE A 145 13.45 -0.06 -20.17
C PHE A 145 12.30 0.78 -19.61
N ILE A 146 12.47 1.36 -18.41
CA ILE A 146 11.50 2.31 -17.84
C ILE A 146 11.35 3.54 -18.75
N PHE A 147 12.45 4.07 -19.30
CA PHE A 147 12.40 5.24 -20.18
C PHE A 147 11.68 4.94 -21.51
N VAL A 148 11.87 3.75 -22.06
CA VAL A 148 11.17 3.28 -23.27
C VAL A 148 9.68 3.03 -22.96
N LEU A 149 9.37 2.39 -21.83
CA LEU A 149 7.98 2.16 -21.40
C LEU A 149 7.24 3.48 -21.10
N LEU A 150 7.91 4.45 -20.46
CA LEU A 150 7.38 5.79 -20.25
C LEU A 150 7.19 6.55 -21.57
N SER A 151 8.09 6.39 -22.54
CA SER A 151 7.93 7.01 -23.86
C SER A 151 6.75 6.42 -24.62
N LEU A 152 6.50 5.12 -24.52
CA LEU A 152 5.30 4.46 -25.08
C LEU A 152 4.01 4.85 -24.33
N SER A 153 4.12 5.17 -23.04
CA SER A 153 2.98 5.58 -22.22
C SER A 153 2.58 7.06 -22.38
N ALA A 154 3.43 7.91 -23.00
CA ALA A 154 3.20 9.35 -23.08
C ALA A 154 1.98 9.73 -23.93
N ASP A 155 1.56 8.86 -24.85
CA ASP A 155 0.42 9.08 -25.75
C ASP A 155 -0.86 8.33 -25.32
N LEU A 156 -0.83 7.59 -24.20
CA LEU A 156 -2.00 6.88 -23.70
C LEU A 156 -2.96 7.83 -22.96
N PRO A 157 -4.28 7.65 -23.08
CA PRO A 157 -5.24 8.45 -22.34
C PRO A 157 -5.05 8.25 -20.83
N LEU A 158 -4.99 9.35 -20.07
CA LEU A 158 -4.81 9.28 -18.62
C LEU A 158 -6.16 9.25 -17.90
N VAL A 159 -6.34 8.28 -17.02
CA VAL A 159 -7.46 8.22 -16.08
C VAL A 159 -7.06 8.86 -14.76
N SER A 160 -7.84 9.86 -14.34
CA SER A 160 -7.63 10.59 -13.09
C SER A 160 -8.44 9.97 -11.96
N LEU A 161 -7.75 9.41 -10.97
CA LEU A 161 -8.35 8.85 -9.77
C LEU A 161 -8.14 9.81 -8.60
N THR A 162 -9.22 10.23 -7.95
CA THR A 162 -9.13 10.87 -6.64
C THR A 162 -9.24 9.80 -5.57
N VAL A 163 -8.15 9.60 -4.83
CA VAL A 163 -8.05 8.58 -3.79
C VAL A 163 -7.95 9.21 -2.41
N ASP A 164 -8.46 8.49 -1.41
CA ASP A 164 -8.36 8.81 0.01
C ASP A 164 -7.32 7.91 0.68
N ASN A 165 -6.40 8.54 1.40
CA ASN A 165 -5.40 7.87 2.21
C ASN A 165 -6.01 7.59 3.58
N VAL A 166 -6.59 6.39 3.74
CA VAL A 166 -7.30 6.02 4.98
C VAL A 166 -6.35 5.88 6.16
N HIS A 167 -5.17 5.29 5.95
CA HIS A 167 -4.24 4.96 7.04
C HIS A 167 -3.21 6.07 7.27
N LEU A 168 -3.68 7.29 7.50
CA LEU A 168 -2.82 8.42 7.83
C LEU A 168 -2.41 8.41 9.31
N GLU A 169 -1.21 8.93 9.54
CA GLU A 169 -0.68 9.15 10.86
C GLU A 169 -0.66 10.65 11.12
N HIS A 170 -1.35 11.08 12.17
CA HIS A 170 -1.42 12.49 12.54
C HIS A 170 -0.46 12.71 13.69
N GLY A 171 0.42 13.69 13.56
CA GLY A 171 1.40 14.00 14.59
C GLY A 171 1.55 15.49 14.83
N VAL A 172 1.82 15.85 16.09
CA VAL A 172 2.14 17.20 16.54
C VAL A 172 3.53 17.15 17.16
N VAL A 173 4.37 18.13 16.80
CA VAL A 173 5.69 18.27 17.41
C VAL A 173 5.69 19.45 18.35
N TYR A 174 6.01 19.20 19.60
CA TYR A 174 6.18 20.20 20.64
C TYR A 174 7.65 20.53 20.82
N GLU A 175 7.95 21.80 20.96
CA GLU A 175 9.25 22.30 21.39
C GLU A 175 9.12 22.85 22.82
N TYR A 176 10.03 22.46 23.70
CA TYR A 176 10.12 23.03 25.03
C TYR A 176 11.57 23.08 25.52
N VAL A 177 11.83 23.95 26.48
CA VAL A 177 13.10 23.98 27.20
C VAL A 177 12.90 23.23 28.50
N SER A 178 13.68 22.17 28.71
CA SER A 178 13.65 21.38 29.95
C SER A 178 14.10 22.23 31.15
N THR A 179 13.84 21.75 32.37
CA THR A 179 14.30 22.40 33.61
C THR A 179 15.82 22.58 33.67
N ALA A 180 16.58 21.76 32.94
CA ALA A 180 18.04 21.86 32.81
C ALA A 180 18.50 22.89 31.76
N GLY A 181 17.59 23.66 31.15
CA GLY A 181 17.90 24.61 30.08
C GLY A 181 18.13 23.97 28.70
N ILE A 182 17.93 22.65 28.57
CA ILE A 182 18.14 21.92 27.32
C ILE A 182 16.87 21.97 26.47
N LYS A 183 16.99 22.49 25.23
CA LYS A 183 15.91 22.47 24.23
C LYS A 183 15.60 21.04 23.81
N SER A 184 14.36 20.62 23.99
CA SER A 184 13.86 19.27 23.75
C SER A 184 12.66 19.30 22.81
N HIS A 185 12.45 18.21 22.07
CA HIS A 185 11.35 18.08 21.11
C HIS A 185 10.60 16.77 21.36
N VAL A 186 9.28 16.84 21.35
CA VAL A 186 8.41 15.67 21.54
C VAL A 186 7.47 15.55 20.35
N LEU A 187 7.50 14.40 19.68
CA LEU A 187 6.54 14.03 18.66
C LEU A 187 5.43 13.21 19.30
N GLU A 188 4.23 13.80 19.41
CA GLU A 188 3.02 13.06 19.72
C GLU A 188 2.36 12.62 18.42
N LYS A 189 1.94 11.35 18.33
CA LYS A 189 1.42 10.77 17.09
C LYS A 189 0.27 9.83 17.38
N VAL A 190 -0.84 10.06 16.69
CA VAL A 190 -2.02 9.17 16.68
C VAL A 190 -1.98 8.33 15.42
N VAL A 191 -2.03 7.02 15.60
CA VAL A 191 -2.00 6.02 14.52
C VAL A 191 -3.23 5.15 14.62
N GLU A 192 -4.03 5.15 13.56
CA GLU A 192 -5.12 4.18 13.45
C GLU A 192 -4.54 2.76 13.30
N PRO A 193 -4.93 1.81 14.17
CA PRO A 193 -4.31 0.50 14.17
C PRO A 193 -4.67 -0.26 12.89
N LYS A 194 -3.66 -0.54 12.08
CA LYS A 194 -3.80 -1.28 10.82
C LYS A 194 -4.29 -2.70 11.11
N GLY A 195 -5.38 -3.09 10.47
CA GLY A 195 -5.88 -4.46 10.54
C GLY A 195 -6.73 -4.79 11.76
N CYS A 196 -7.29 -3.81 12.48
CA CYS A 196 -8.29 -4.05 13.53
C CYS A 196 -9.42 -4.97 13.04
N PHE A 197 -9.98 -4.67 11.87
CA PHE A 197 -11.03 -5.48 11.26
C PHE A 197 -10.53 -6.89 10.88
N GLY A 198 -9.31 -7.00 10.36
CA GLY A 198 -8.73 -8.29 9.99
C GLY A 198 -8.45 -9.20 11.20
N LEU A 199 -8.02 -8.61 12.32
CA LEU A 199 -7.82 -9.33 13.58
C LEU A 199 -9.15 -9.85 14.10
N THR A 200 -10.18 -9.00 14.17
CA THR A 200 -11.53 -9.37 14.61
C THR A 200 -12.13 -10.44 13.70
N ALA A 201 -11.99 -10.29 12.38
CA ALA A 201 -12.47 -11.29 11.41
C ALA A 201 -11.76 -12.64 11.59
N LYS A 202 -10.44 -12.67 11.82
CA LYS A 202 -9.70 -13.90 12.13
C LYS A 202 -10.17 -14.54 13.43
N VAL A 203 -10.42 -13.75 14.48
CA VAL A 203 -10.94 -14.25 15.77
C VAL A 203 -12.35 -14.81 15.60
N ALA A 204 -13.23 -14.09 14.90
CA ALA A 204 -14.58 -14.53 14.59
C ALA A 204 -14.58 -15.83 13.78
N ASN A 205 -13.74 -15.92 12.75
CA ASN A 205 -13.64 -17.12 11.92
C ASN A 205 -13.12 -18.33 12.72
N ARG A 206 -12.16 -18.14 13.63
CA ARG A 206 -11.74 -19.20 14.56
C ARG A 206 -12.88 -19.67 15.48
N ARG A 207 -13.71 -18.76 15.98
CA ARG A 207 -14.89 -19.11 16.80
C ARG A 207 -15.94 -19.86 15.99
N LEU A 208 -16.19 -19.46 14.74
CA LEU A 208 -17.10 -20.17 13.84
C LEU A 208 -16.57 -21.57 13.49
N PHE A 209 -15.28 -21.71 13.22
CA PHE A 209 -14.65 -23.01 12.98
C PHE A 209 -14.74 -23.92 14.20
N GLN A 210 -14.51 -23.39 15.41
CA GLN A 210 -14.65 -24.15 16.65
C GLN A 210 -16.10 -24.58 16.92
N ALA A 211 -17.08 -23.71 16.65
CA ALA A 211 -18.50 -24.06 16.72
C ALA A 211 -18.89 -25.12 15.69
N TYR A 212 -18.37 -25.04 14.46
CA TYR A 212 -18.59 -26.02 13.40
C TYR A 212 -18.03 -27.41 13.77
N VAL A 213 -16.80 -27.46 14.29
CA VAL A 213 -16.17 -28.71 14.78
C VAL A 213 -16.97 -29.30 15.94
N PHE A 214 -17.43 -28.46 16.88
CA PHE A 214 -18.26 -28.91 18.00
C PHE A 214 -19.62 -29.48 17.53
N LEU A 215 -20.31 -28.81 16.60
CA LEU A 215 -21.55 -29.33 16.03
C LEU A 215 -21.33 -30.67 15.33
N HIS A 216 -20.26 -30.78 14.53
CA HIS A 216 -19.93 -32.00 13.80
C HIS A 216 -19.62 -33.17 14.76
N LEU A 217 -18.82 -32.96 15.81
CA LEU A 217 -18.57 -33.97 16.85
C LEU A 217 -19.84 -34.37 17.62
N SER A 218 -20.71 -33.40 17.91
CA SER A 218 -21.97 -33.64 18.62
C SER A 218 -22.94 -34.50 17.79
N VAL A 219 -23.04 -34.23 16.49
CA VAL A 219 -23.88 -35.01 15.57
C VAL A 219 -23.35 -36.44 15.38
N TYR A 220 -22.03 -36.63 15.27
CA TYR A 220 -21.43 -37.96 15.18
C TYR A 220 -21.58 -38.79 16.46
N SER A 221 -21.51 -38.14 17.63
CA SER A 221 -21.75 -38.77 18.93
C SER A 221 -23.22 -39.20 19.08
N LEU A 222 -24.17 -38.36 18.68
CA LEU A 222 -25.60 -38.69 18.68
C LEU A 222 -25.97 -39.79 17.67
N CYS A 223 -25.37 -39.81 16.47
CA CYS A 223 -25.56 -40.89 15.50
C CYS A 223 -24.98 -42.23 15.97
N SER A 224 -23.86 -42.23 16.71
CA SER A 224 -23.29 -43.47 17.26
C SER A 224 -24.10 -44.05 18.42
N LEU A 225 -24.82 -43.20 19.17
CA LEU A 225 -25.72 -43.66 20.23
C LEU A 225 -27.04 -44.26 19.70
N HIS A 226 -27.41 -44.00 18.45
CA HIS A 226 -28.67 -44.47 17.86
C HIS A 226 -28.51 -45.78 17.05
N PHE A 227 -27.30 -46.35 17.02
CA PHE A 227 -26.93 -47.56 16.25
C PHE A 227 -26.43 -48.72 17.13
N ILE A 228 -26.67 -48.67 18.45
CA ILE A 228 -26.44 -49.76 19.42
C ILE A 228 -27.77 -50.11 20.06
#